data_AF-A0A4Z1DIR4-F1
#
_entry.id   AF-A0A4Z1DIR4-F1
#
_cell.length_a   1.000
_cell.length_b   1.000
_cell.length_c   1.000
_cell.angle_alpha   90.00
_cell.angle_beta   90.00
_cell.angle_gamma   90.00
#
_symmetry.space_group_name_H-M   'P 1'
#
loop_
_entity.id
_entity.type
_entity.pdbx_description
1 polymer ?
#
loop_
_entity_poly.entity_id
_entity_poly.type
_entity_poly.pdbx_seq_one_letter_code
_entity_poly.pdbx_strand_id
1 'polypeptide(L)'
;MYAPERQQEILRLARDGGRVDVLSLAEVFQVTAETIRRDLKALDRAGLVRRVHGGAIPAGRLDFEPDLSERESTAADEKDRIAKAALAELPVDGTVILDAGTTVARLAAAIPLEATLTAVTHSLPIAARLADHPGLQLHLVGGRVRNRTRAAVDAWALRAYGEIRADVAFIAANGFSAEHGLTTPDLAEAAVKRAAMAAARRVVLLADSAKHGQEHFARFGDLGDVDLLITDSGLSPEDAAVIERGGTEVVRA
;
A
#
# COMPACT_ATOMS: atom_id res chain seq x y z
N MET A 1 -0.51 -38.87 0.83
CA MET A 1 -1.52 -37.91 1.35
C MET A 1 -2.26 -37.29 0.17
N TYR A 2 -3.59 -37.34 0.18
CA TYR A 2 -4.40 -36.75 -0.89
C TYR A 2 -4.39 -35.21 -0.82
N ALA A 3 -4.69 -34.54 -1.94
CA ALA A 3 -4.61 -33.07 -2.00
C ALA A 3 -5.51 -32.35 -0.98
N PRO A 4 -6.79 -32.76 -0.74
CA PRO A 4 -7.64 -32.11 0.26
C PRO A 4 -7.12 -32.24 1.69
N GLU A 5 -6.61 -33.41 2.07
CA GLU A 5 -6.03 -33.67 3.40
C GLU A 5 -4.78 -32.80 3.61
N ARG A 6 -3.91 -32.72 2.60
CA ARG A 6 -2.72 -31.88 2.63
C ARG A 6 -3.08 -30.40 2.74
N GLN A 7 -4.09 -29.94 2.03
CA GLN A 7 -4.58 -28.57 2.10
C GLN A 7 -5.13 -28.21 3.48
N GLN A 8 -5.89 -29.12 4.11
CA GLN A 8 -6.35 -28.93 5.49
C GLN A 8 -5.20 -28.84 6.48
N GLU A 9 -4.18 -29.70 6.33
CA GLU A 9 -3.02 -29.67 7.21
C GLU A 9 -2.15 -28.43 6.99
N ILE A 10 -1.97 -27.98 5.75
CA ILE A 10 -1.31 -26.70 5.43
C ILE A 10 -2.04 -25.53 6.12
N LEU A 11 -3.37 -25.53 6.10
CA LEU A 11 -4.17 -24.50 6.78
C LEU A 11 -3.96 -24.52 8.29
N ARG A 12 -3.94 -25.72 8.90
CA ARG A 12 -3.68 -25.88 10.32
C ARG A 12 -2.29 -25.36 10.69
N LEU A 13 -1.26 -25.77 9.96
CA LEU A 13 0.11 -25.31 10.14
C LEU A 13 0.24 -23.79 9.97
N ALA A 14 -0.45 -23.23 8.98
CA ALA A 14 -0.47 -21.79 8.77
C ALA A 14 -1.13 -21.06 9.95
N ARG A 15 -2.24 -21.57 10.49
CA ARG A 15 -2.94 -20.98 11.63
C ARG A 15 -2.11 -21.07 12.91
N ASP A 16 -1.52 -22.23 13.18
CA ASP A 16 -0.75 -22.49 14.40
C ASP A 16 0.60 -21.76 14.38
N GLY A 17 1.30 -21.75 13.24
CA GLY A 17 2.61 -21.13 13.08
C GLY A 17 2.59 -19.68 12.58
N GLY A 18 1.41 -19.16 12.20
CA GLY A 18 1.22 -17.83 11.62
C GLY A 18 1.75 -17.66 10.18
N ARG A 19 2.55 -18.60 9.67
CA ARG A 19 3.08 -18.65 8.30
C ARG A 19 3.54 -20.07 7.97
N VAL A 20 3.45 -20.44 6.70
CA VAL A 20 4.05 -21.65 6.13
C VAL A 20 4.97 -21.29 4.97
N ASP A 21 6.04 -22.07 4.80
CA ASP A 21 7.03 -21.94 3.74
C ASP A 21 6.95 -23.11 2.76
N VAL A 22 7.09 -22.82 1.46
CA VAL A 22 6.92 -23.80 0.37
C VAL A 22 7.94 -24.93 0.47
N LEU A 23 9.21 -24.62 0.76
CA LEU A 23 10.27 -25.62 0.82
C LEU A 23 10.09 -26.50 2.06
N SER A 24 9.76 -25.88 3.19
CA SER A 24 9.48 -26.58 4.45
C SER A 24 8.28 -27.52 4.31
N LEU A 25 7.19 -27.08 3.70
CA LEU A 25 6.02 -27.93 3.45
C LEU A 25 6.33 -29.06 2.45
N ALA A 26 7.15 -28.79 1.42
CA ALA A 26 7.54 -29.80 0.44
C ALA A 26 8.32 -30.95 1.11
N GLU A 27 9.21 -30.62 2.04
CA GLU A 27 9.92 -31.58 2.88
C GLU A 27 8.98 -32.33 3.83
N VAL A 28 8.13 -31.62 4.57
CA VAL A 28 7.20 -32.23 5.54
C VAL A 28 6.24 -33.22 4.87
N PHE A 29 5.69 -32.87 3.70
CA PHE A 29 4.73 -33.70 2.99
C PHE A 29 5.38 -34.64 1.97
N GLN A 30 6.70 -34.59 1.80
CA GLN A 30 7.46 -35.39 0.82
C GLN A 30 6.89 -35.26 -0.60
N VAL A 31 6.61 -34.01 -1.02
CA VAL A 31 6.12 -33.66 -2.36
C VAL A 31 6.99 -32.58 -2.99
N THR A 32 6.79 -32.31 -4.28
CA THR A 32 7.53 -31.23 -4.94
C THR A 32 7.07 -29.85 -4.46
N ALA A 33 7.98 -28.87 -4.49
CA ALA A 33 7.62 -27.46 -4.24
C ALA A 33 6.50 -26.98 -5.19
N GLU A 34 6.46 -27.51 -6.42
CA GLU A 34 5.39 -27.20 -7.38
C GLU A 34 4.02 -27.72 -6.94
N THR A 35 3.97 -28.90 -6.31
CA THR A 35 2.73 -29.42 -5.69
C THR A 35 2.24 -28.49 -4.59
N ILE A 36 3.12 -28.07 -3.68
CA ILE A 36 2.78 -27.12 -2.61
C ILE A 36 2.32 -25.78 -3.18
N ARG A 37 3.00 -25.24 -4.21
CA ARG A 37 2.60 -23.99 -4.85
C ARG A 37 1.19 -24.07 -5.44
N ARG A 38 0.79 -25.23 -6.01
CA ARG A 38 -0.58 -25.45 -6.50
C ARG A 38 -1.59 -25.52 -5.36
N ASP A 39 -1.26 -26.19 -4.26
CA ASP A 39 -2.15 -26.24 -3.08
C ASP A 39 -2.34 -24.86 -2.47
N LEU A 40 -1.25 -24.11 -2.27
CA LEU A 40 -1.33 -22.74 -1.77
C LEU A 40 -2.12 -21.83 -2.73
N LYS A 41 -1.99 -22.02 -4.05
CA LYS A 41 -2.80 -21.30 -5.04
C LYS A 41 -4.28 -21.64 -4.93
N ALA A 42 -4.63 -22.89 -4.65
CA ALA A 42 -6.02 -23.29 -4.46
C ALA A 42 -6.61 -22.71 -3.16
N LEU A 43 -5.86 -22.77 -2.07
CA LEU A 43 -6.25 -22.22 -0.77
C LEU A 43 -6.38 -20.69 -0.79
N ASP A 44 -5.50 -20.01 -1.52
CA ASP A 44 -5.51 -18.56 -1.73
C ASP A 44 -6.73 -18.12 -2.55
N ARG A 45 -7.05 -18.84 -3.62
CA ARG A 45 -8.31 -18.63 -4.37
C ARG A 45 -9.56 -18.88 -3.52
N ALA A 46 -9.49 -19.79 -2.57
CA ALA A 46 -10.57 -20.07 -1.63
C ALA A 46 -10.63 -19.06 -0.47
N GLY A 47 -9.70 -18.09 -0.41
CA GLY A 47 -9.65 -17.08 0.65
C GLY A 47 -9.26 -17.64 2.03
N LEU A 48 -8.63 -18.81 2.09
CA LEU A 48 -8.28 -19.49 3.35
C LEU A 48 -6.85 -19.17 3.82
N VAL A 49 -5.98 -18.85 2.86
CA VAL A 49 -4.64 -18.31 3.09
C VAL A 49 -4.43 -17.09 2.21
N ARG A 50 -3.42 -16.28 2.53
CA ARG A 50 -2.85 -15.30 1.60
C ARG A 50 -1.47 -15.78 1.20
N ARG A 51 -1.23 -15.92 -0.10
CA ARG A 51 0.11 -16.23 -0.61
C ARG A 51 1.08 -15.09 -0.34
N VAL A 52 2.31 -15.45 -0.03
CA VAL A 52 3.43 -14.52 0.20
C VAL A 52 4.69 -15.02 -0.51
N HIS A 53 5.75 -14.21 -0.61
CA HIS A 53 6.99 -14.68 -1.24
C HIS A 53 7.52 -15.95 -0.53
N GLY A 54 7.62 -17.06 -1.27
CA GLY A 54 8.08 -18.35 -0.75
C GLY A 54 7.10 -19.13 0.13
N GLY A 55 5.87 -18.66 0.34
CA GLY A 55 4.97 -19.29 1.33
C GLY A 55 3.52 -18.84 1.29
N ALA A 56 2.82 -19.02 2.42
CA ALA A 56 1.50 -18.47 2.67
C ALA A 56 1.28 -18.20 4.15
N ILE A 57 0.30 -17.36 4.47
CA ILE A 57 -0.15 -17.06 5.84
C ILE A 57 -1.66 -17.30 5.94
N PRO A 58 -2.24 -17.46 7.15
CA PRO A 58 -3.68 -17.49 7.30
C PRO A 58 -4.36 -16.25 6.71
N ALA A 59 -5.51 -16.44 6.07
CA ALA A 59 -6.37 -15.32 5.75
C ALA A 59 -6.90 -14.65 7.04
N GLY A 60 -7.23 -13.36 6.95
CA GLY A 60 -7.80 -12.59 8.08
C GLY A 60 -6.78 -12.05 9.09
N ARG A 61 -5.48 -12.21 8.85
CA ARG A 61 -4.44 -11.62 9.72
C ARG A 61 -4.29 -10.12 9.44
N LEU A 62 -4.93 -9.28 10.25
CA LEU A 62 -5.01 -7.83 10.06
C LEU A 62 -3.65 -7.10 10.17
N ASP A 63 -2.73 -7.64 10.97
CA ASP A 63 -1.38 -7.11 11.21
C ASP A 63 -0.33 -7.60 10.18
N PHE A 64 -0.72 -8.44 9.22
CA PHE A 64 0.22 -8.89 8.21
C PHE A 64 0.57 -7.77 7.24
N GLU A 65 1.87 -7.53 7.10
CA GLU A 65 2.44 -6.60 6.14
C GLU A 65 3.43 -7.34 5.20
N PRO A 66 3.16 -7.40 3.88
CA PRO A 66 4.14 -7.90 2.93
C PRO A 66 5.32 -6.94 2.82
N ASP A 67 6.51 -7.50 2.53
CA ASP A 67 7.72 -6.71 2.34
C ASP A 67 7.63 -5.77 1.13
N LEU A 68 8.42 -4.69 1.16
CA LEU A 68 8.41 -3.68 0.11
C LEU A 68 8.59 -4.26 -1.30
N SER A 69 9.54 -5.18 -1.51
CA SER A 69 9.79 -5.80 -2.81
C SER A 69 8.61 -6.63 -3.32
N GLU A 70 7.90 -7.31 -2.41
CA GLU A 70 6.69 -8.06 -2.76
C GLU A 70 5.57 -7.11 -3.16
N ARG A 71 5.41 -6.00 -2.41
CA ARG A 71 4.45 -4.94 -2.74
C ARG A 71 4.77 -4.26 -4.07
N GLU A 72 6.04 -4.08 -4.42
CA GLU A 72 6.46 -3.45 -5.69
C GLU A 72 6.05 -4.30 -6.91
N SER A 73 6.15 -5.63 -6.78
CA SER A 73 5.83 -6.59 -7.85
C SER A 73 4.34 -6.91 -8.00
N THR A 74 3.55 -6.78 -6.93
CA THR A 74 2.12 -7.08 -6.95
C THR A 74 1.34 -5.96 -7.65
N ALA A 75 0.39 -6.29 -8.54
CA ALA A 75 -0.44 -5.29 -9.25
C ALA A 75 0.40 -4.18 -9.92
N ALA A 76 1.52 -4.57 -10.54
CA ALA A 76 2.51 -3.63 -11.08
C ALA A 76 1.92 -2.73 -12.17
N ASP A 77 1.19 -3.33 -13.12
CA ASP A 77 0.61 -2.64 -14.27
C ASP A 77 -0.52 -1.68 -13.84
N GLU A 78 -1.33 -2.09 -12.87
CA GLU A 78 -2.35 -1.25 -12.26
C GLU A 78 -1.71 -0.03 -11.60
N LYS A 79 -0.63 -0.22 -10.84
CA LYS A 79 0.06 0.87 -10.16
C LYS A 79 0.71 1.85 -11.13
N ASP A 80 1.21 1.38 -12.27
CA ASP A 80 1.74 2.25 -13.31
C ASP A 80 0.64 3.12 -13.94
N ARG A 81 -0.54 2.53 -14.20
CA ARG A 81 -1.70 3.30 -14.71
C ARG A 81 -2.17 4.33 -13.70
N ILE A 82 -2.32 3.94 -12.43
CA ILE A 82 -2.70 4.83 -11.33
C ILE A 82 -1.68 5.97 -11.18
N ALA A 83 -0.39 5.65 -11.15
CA ALA A 83 0.69 6.64 -11.04
C ALA A 83 0.69 7.63 -12.20
N LYS A 84 0.46 7.14 -13.43
CA LYS A 84 0.38 8.00 -14.62
C LYS A 84 -0.82 8.94 -14.57
N ALA A 85 -1.98 8.46 -14.13
CA ALA A 85 -3.17 9.30 -13.96
C ALA A 85 -2.94 10.37 -12.88
N ALA A 86 -2.25 10.01 -11.78
CA ALA A 86 -1.94 10.92 -10.68
C ALA A 86 -1.04 12.10 -11.07
N LEU A 87 -0.33 12.05 -12.20
CA LEU A 87 0.44 13.18 -12.71
C LEU A 87 -0.42 14.41 -13.02
N ALA A 88 -1.70 14.21 -13.38
CA ALA A 88 -2.64 15.30 -13.64
C ALA A 88 -2.99 16.10 -12.37
N GLU A 89 -2.72 15.52 -11.19
CA GLU A 89 -3.00 16.13 -9.89
C GLU A 89 -1.76 16.80 -9.27
N LEU A 90 -0.62 16.76 -9.96
CA LEU A 90 0.52 17.57 -9.57
C LEU A 90 0.19 19.06 -9.77
N PRO A 91 0.50 19.93 -8.80
CA PRO A 91 0.38 21.36 -9.03
C PRO A 91 1.40 21.81 -10.09
N VAL A 92 1.11 22.92 -10.77
CA VAL A 92 2.05 23.51 -11.74
C VAL A 92 3.34 23.93 -11.04
N ASP A 93 3.17 24.58 -9.89
CA ASP A 93 4.17 24.98 -8.91
C ASP A 93 3.58 24.79 -7.50
N GLY A 94 4.40 24.41 -6.53
CA GLY A 94 3.93 24.26 -5.16
C GLY A 94 4.55 23.09 -4.41
N THR A 95 3.86 22.64 -3.37
CA THR A 95 4.36 21.62 -2.44
C THR A 95 3.55 20.33 -2.52
N VAL A 96 4.25 19.20 -2.66
CA VAL A 96 3.65 17.87 -2.66
C VAL A 96 4.18 17.01 -1.52
N ILE A 97 3.30 16.29 -0.84
CA ILE A 97 3.66 15.22 0.08
C ILE A 97 3.55 13.88 -0.66
N LEU A 98 4.60 13.07 -0.58
CA LEU A 98 4.65 11.73 -1.13
C LEU A 98 4.79 10.70 0.00
N ASP A 99 3.73 9.93 0.23
CA ASP A 99 3.68 8.84 1.21
C ASP A 99 4.59 7.65 0.83
N ALA A 100 4.88 6.78 1.80
CA ALA A 100 5.73 5.59 1.65
C ALA A 100 5.00 4.38 1.00
N GLY A 101 4.23 4.63 -0.06
CA GLY A 101 3.52 3.62 -0.83
C GLY A 101 4.25 3.20 -2.11
N THR A 102 4.11 1.95 -2.53
CA THR A 102 4.70 1.48 -3.81
C THR A 102 4.05 2.10 -5.03
N THR A 103 2.77 2.47 -4.96
CA THR A 103 2.07 3.21 -6.02
C THR A 103 2.57 4.66 -6.09
N VAL A 104 2.76 5.29 -4.93
CA VAL A 104 3.33 6.64 -4.83
C VAL A 104 4.79 6.66 -5.29
N ALA A 105 5.55 5.59 -5.05
CA ALA A 105 6.91 5.46 -5.58
C ALA A 105 6.95 5.42 -7.12
N ARG A 106 5.94 4.83 -7.77
CA ARG A 106 5.77 4.88 -9.23
C ARG A 106 5.38 6.28 -9.71
N LEU A 107 4.54 7.01 -8.97
CA LEU A 107 4.27 8.43 -9.25
C LEU A 107 5.56 9.25 -9.17
N ALA A 108 6.31 9.13 -8.06
CA ALA A 108 7.60 9.80 -7.89
C ALA A 108 8.57 9.46 -9.04
N ALA A 109 8.50 8.24 -9.56
CA ALA A 109 9.30 7.81 -10.69
C ALA A 109 8.91 8.41 -12.04
N ALA A 110 7.66 8.87 -12.16
CA ALA A 110 7.09 9.42 -13.37
C ALA A 110 7.01 10.95 -13.37
N ILE A 111 7.44 11.61 -12.29
CA ILE A 111 7.51 13.09 -12.23
C ILE A 111 8.40 13.59 -13.38
N PRO A 112 7.91 14.51 -14.24
CA PRO A 112 8.67 15.05 -15.36
C PRO A 112 9.90 15.83 -14.90
N LEU A 113 11.01 15.74 -15.65
CA LEU A 113 12.26 16.42 -15.31
C LEU A 113 12.15 17.95 -15.27
N GLU A 114 11.17 18.50 -16.00
CA GLU A 114 10.86 19.92 -16.07
C GLU A 114 9.99 20.40 -14.90
N ALA A 115 9.46 19.48 -14.07
CA ALA A 115 8.62 19.82 -12.93
C ALA A 115 9.43 20.62 -11.90
N THR A 116 8.85 21.72 -11.42
CA THR A 116 9.46 22.59 -10.41
C THR A 116 8.61 22.60 -9.15
N LEU A 117 8.92 21.72 -8.20
CA LEU A 117 8.10 21.47 -7.01
C LEU A 117 8.94 21.37 -5.74
N THR A 118 8.31 21.65 -4.61
CA THR A 118 8.82 21.25 -3.30
C THR A 118 8.24 19.88 -2.94
N ALA A 119 9.08 18.87 -2.85
CA ALA A 119 8.67 17.50 -2.53
C ALA A 119 9.01 17.16 -1.08
N VAL A 120 8.03 16.70 -0.31
CA VAL A 120 8.19 16.22 1.07
C VAL A 120 7.90 14.72 1.10
N THR A 121 8.80 13.92 1.64
CA THR A 121 8.54 12.49 1.84
C THR A 121 9.21 11.97 3.10
N HIS A 122 8.60 10.96 3.73
CA HIS A 122 9.20 10.18 4.82
C HIS A 122 9.71 8.81 4.32
N SER A 123 9.68 8.58 3.00
CA SER A 123 10.09 7.32 2.36
C SER A 123 11.53 7.40 1.87
N LEU A 124 12.42 6.56 2.41
CA LEU A 124 13.81 6.51 1.95
C LEU A 124 13.94 6.15 0.46
N PRO A 125 13.21 5.15 -0.09
CA PRO A 125 13.28 4.83 -1.52
C PRO A 125 12.84 5.98 -2.42
N ILE A 126 11.78 6.71 -2.04
CA ILE A 126 11.29 7.86 -2.82
C ILE A 126 12.29 9.01 -2.73
N ALA A 127 12.80 9.32 -1.54
CA ALA A 127 13.80 10.37 -1.36
C ALA A 127 15.07 10.08 -2.16
N ALA A 128 15.59 8.85 -2.10
CA ALA A 128 16.75 8.45 -2.89
C ALA A 128 16.53 8.62 -4.39
N ARG A 129 15.31 8.35 -4.88
CA ARG A 129 14.96 8.53 -6.30
C ARG A 129 14.89 9.99 -6.71
N LEU A 130 14.35 10.85 -5.85
CA LEU A 130 14.14 12.26 -6.15
C LEU A 130 15.35 13.14 -5.85
N ALA A 131 16.37 12.61 -5.16
CA ALA A 131 17.54 13.38 -4.71
C ALA A 131 18.30 14.07 -5.84
N ASP A 132 18.36 13.45 -7.02
CA ASP A 132 19.06 13.97 -8.19
C ASP A 132 18.12 14.67 -9.19
N HIS A 133 16.84 14.85 -8.86
CA HIS A 133 15.88 15.48 -9.77
C HIS A 133 16.15 17.00 -9.87
N PRO A 134 16.42 17.55 -11.06
CA PRO A 134 16.97 18.89 -11.20
C PRO A 134 15.99 20.01 -10.78
N GLY A 135 14.69 19.79 -10.95
CA GLY A 135 13.65 20.78 -10.60
C GLY A 135 13.03 20.62 -9.21
N LEU A 136 13.43 19.64 -8.40
CA LEU A 136 12.78 19.41 -7.09
C LEU A 136 13.58 19.96 -5.93
N GLN A 137 12.91 20.68 -5.03
CA GLN A 137 13.40 20.92 -3.67
C GLN A 137 12.91 19.79 -2.77
N LEU A 138 13.81 18.88 -2.40
CA LEU A 138 13.45 17.68 -1.65
C LEU A 138 13.67 17.87 -0.14
N HIS A 139 12.60 17.67 0.64
CA HIS A 139 12.62 17.53 2.09
C HIS A 139 12.37 16.08 2.50
N LEU A 140 13.38 15.45 3.11
CA LEU A 140 13.25 14.13 3.72
C LEU A 140 12.86 14.28 5.19
N VAL A 141 11.65 13.82 5.52
CA VAL A 141 11.16 13.73 6.90
C VAL A 141 11.84 12.54 7.59
N GLY A 142 12.54 12.83 8.68
CA GLY A 142 13.29 11.84 9.47
C GLY A 142 12.46 11.21 10.61
N GLY A 143 13.02 10.16 11.22
CA GLY A 143 12.39 9.39 12.31
C GLY A 143 12.99 8.00 12.43
N ARG A 144 12.35 7.13 13.22
CA ARG A 144 12.75 5.71 13.25
C ARG A 144 12.34 5.08 11.93
N VAL A 145 13.28 4.49 11.21
CA VAL A 145 12.99 3.84 9.93
C VAL A 145 12.44 2.43 10.18
N ARG A 146 11.25 2.14 9.63
CA ARG A 146 10.69 0.78 9.66
C ARG A 146 11.34 -0.06 8.56
N ASN A 147 11.87 -1.23 8.92
CA ASN A 147 12.52 -2.11 7.94
C ASN A 147 11.58 -2.61 6.83
N ARG A 148 10.30 -2.80 7.13
CA ARG A 148 9.28 -3.36 6.21
C ARG A 148 8.98 -2.41 5.04
N THR A 149 8.81 -1.13 5.32
CA THR A 149 8.40 -0.10 4.35
C THR A 149 9.54 0.85 3.97
N ARG A 150 10.62 0.87 4.75
CA ARG A 150 11.71 1.87 4.69
C ARG A 150 11.20 3.30 4.87
N ALA A 151 10.10 3.43 5.62
CA ALA A 151 9.46 4.69 5.97
C ALA A 151 9.94 5.17 7.35
N ALA A 152 10.21 6.46 7.48
CA ALA A 152 10.49 7.11 8.76
C ALA A 152 9.19 7.35 9.54
N VAL A 153 9.14 6.92 10.80
CA VAL A 153 7.97 7.02 11.66
C VAL A 153 8.29 7.56 13.07
N ASP A 154 7.25 7.63 13.90
CA ASP A 154 7.25 8.09 15.29
C ASP A 154 7.47 9.61 15.47
N ALA A 155 7.85 10.03 16.68
CA ALA A 155 7.77 11.40 17.16
C ALA A 155 8.48 12.45 16.29
N TRP A 156 9.56 12.10 15.59
CA TRP A 156 10.26 13.06 14.74
C TRP A 156 9.49 13.31 13.44
N ALA A 157 8.98 12.24 12.82
CA ALA A 157 8.16 12.35 11.63
C ALA A 157 6.85 13.11 11.93
N LEU A 158 6.21 12.78 13.05
CA LEU A 158 4.97 13.44 13.47
C LEU A 158 5.17 14.95 13.75
N ARG A 159 6.29 15.34 14.38
CA ARG A 159 6.61 16.76 14.61
C ARG A 159 6.86 17.49 13.30
N ALA A 160 7.65 16.90 12.39
CA ALA A 160 7.93 17.49 11.09
C ALA A 160 6.64 17.73 10.30
N TYR A 161 5.73 16.75 10.20
CA TYR A 161 4.44 16.95 9.53
C TYR A 161 3.55 18.00 10.21
N GLY A 162 3.72 18.24 11.52
CA GLY A 162 3.05 19.33 12.22
C GLY A 162 3.47 20.74 11.78
N GLU A 163 4.66 20.87 11.18
CA GLU A 163 5.25 22.14 10.72
C GLU A 163 5.10 22.33 9.20
N ILE A 164 4.50 21.37 8.51
CA ILE A 164 4.39 21.35 7.05
C ILE A 164 2.96 21.67 6.61
N ARG A 165 2.85 22.44 5.53
CA ARG A 165 1.62 22.65 4.78
C ARG A 165 1.90 22.46 3.29
N ALA A 166 1.23 21.50 2.68
CA ALA A 166 1.37 21.15 1.27
C ALA A 166 0.08 21.44 0.48
N ASP A 167 0.23 21.61 -0.82
CA ASP A 167 -0.91 21.78 -1.71
C ASP A 167 -1.60 20.44 -1.94
N VAL A 168 -0.83 19.39 -2.19
CA VAL A 168 -1.36 18.03 -2.44
C VAL A 168 -0.57 16.97 -1.66
N ALA A 169 -1.27 16.03 -1.03
CA ALA A 169 -0.67 14.80 -0.51
C ALA A 169 -1.13 13.60 -1.34
N PHE A 170 -0.15 12.84 -1.86
CA PHE A 170 -0.39 11.55 -2.47
C PHE A 170 -0.17 10.45 -1.44
N ILE A 171 -1.26 9.77 -1.07
CA ILE A 171 -1.31 8.77 0.00
C ILE A 171 -1.57 7.39 -0.61
N ALA A 172 -0.98 6.35 -0.04
CA ALA A 172 -1.31 4.95 -0.33
C ALA A 172 -1.90 4.26 0.90
N ALA A 173 -2.74 3.26 0.65
CA ALA A 173 -3.36 2.42 1.68
C ALA A 173 -3.06 0.93 1.47
N ASN A 174 -3.16 0.14 2.55
CA ASN A 174 -3.17 -1.33 2.45
C ASN A 174 -4.59 -1.87 2.32
N GLY A 175 -5.57 -1.13 2.80
CA GLY A 175 -6.99 -1.40 2.62
C GLY A 175 -7.81 -0.12 2.67
N PHE A 176 -8.89 -0.08 1.92
CA PHE A 176 -9.86 1.00 1.96
C PHE A 176 -11.29 0.50 1.77
N SER A 177 -12.24 1.06 2.51
CA SER A 177 -13.67 0.82 2.31
C SER A 177 -14.50 1.95 2.91
N ALA A 178 -15.76 2.06 2.51
CA ALA A 178 -16.70 3.02 3.10
C ALA A 178 -16.97 2.72 4.60
N GLU A 179 -16.94 1.44 4.99
CA GLU A 179 -17.24 1.01 6.35
C GLU A 179 -16.05 1.19 7.31
N HIS A 180 -14.85 0.82 6.88
CA HIS A 180 -13.66 0.75 7.74
C HIS A 180 -12.67 1.91 7.51
N GLY A 181 -12.90 2.73 6.49
CA GLY A 181 -12.02 3.84 6.11
C GLY A 181 -10.69 3.33 5.55
N LEU A 182 -9.62 4.09 5.79
CA LEU A 182 -8.28 3.81 5.29
C LEU A 182 -7.47 3.06 6.36
N THR A 183 -6.90 1.90 6.00
CA THR A 183 -6.22 1.02 6.95
C THR A 183 -4.82 0.60 6.49
N THR A 184 -3.96 0.34 7.47
CA THR A 184 -2.60 -0.17 7.32
C THR A 184 -2.25 -1.13 8.48
N PRO A 185 -1.28 -2.06 8.33
CA PRO A 185 -0.99 -3.06 9.37
C PRO A 185 -0.35 -2.51 10.66
N ASP A 186 0.14 -1.27 10.66
CA ASP A 186 1.02 -0.74 11.71
C ASP A 186 0.56 0.63 12.24
N LEU A 187 0.58 0.79 13.57
CA LEU A 187 0.11 2.01 14.23
C LEU A 187 1.02 3.22 13.97
N ALA A 188 2.32 3.02 13.84
CA ALA A 188 3.27 4.11 13.58
C ALA A 188 3.13 4.62 12.14
N GLU A 189 2.94 3.72 11.17
CA GLU A 189 2.55 4.09 9.79
C GLU A 189 1.23 4.85 9.78
N ALA A 190 0.21 4.32 10.46
CA ALA A 190 -1.10 4.96 10.53
C ALA A 190 -1.02 6.38 11.10
N ALA A 191 -0.22 6.58 12.14
CA ALA A 191 -0.02 7.90 12.74
C ALA A 191 0.64 8.88 11.76
N VAL A 192 1.68 8.47 11.03
CA VAL A 192 2.36 9.32 10.05
C VAL A 192 1.47 9.63 8.86
N LYS A 193 0.75 8.65 8.31
CA LYS A 193 -0.21 8.87 7.21
C LYS A 193 -1.27 9.88 7.59
N ARG A 194 -1.83 9.77 8.79
CA ARG A 194 -2.81 10.74 9.30
C ARG A 194 -2.22 12.15 9.41
N ALA A 195 -0.99 12.27 9.91
CA ALA A 195 -0.29 13.55 10.00
C ALA A 195 0.01 14.14 8.61
N ALA A 196 0.39 13.30 7.65
CA ALA A 196 0.63 13.70 6.26
C ALA A 196 -0.65 14.19 5.57
N MET A 197 -1.77 13.48 5.75
CA MET A 197 -3.09 13.91 5.25
C MET A 197 -3.49 15.26 5.85
N ALA A 198 -3.38 15.42 7.17
CA ALA A 198 -3.71 16.67 7.86
C ALA A 198 -2.78 17.85 7.49
N ALA A 199 -1.62 17.57 6.90
CA ALA A 199 -0.66 18.58 6.45
C ALA A 199 -0.90 19.05 5.01
N ALA A 200 -1.92 18.55 4.30
CA ALA A 200 -2.21 18.94 2.92
C ALA A 200 -3.58 19.61 2.78
N ARG A 201 -3.71 20.48 1.77
CA ARG A 201 -4.99 21.08 1.37
C ARG A 201 -5.86 20.11 0.58
N ARG A 202 -5.23 19.25 -0.22
CA ARG A 202 -5.89 18.22 -1.02
C ARG A 202 -5.21 16.87 -0.80
N VAL A 203 -6.00 15.82 -0.61
CA VAL A 203 -5.56 14.45 -0.41
C VAL A 203 -5.99 13.60 -1.60
N VAL A 204 -5.00 13.02 -2.27
CA VAL A 204 -5.18 12.08 -3.38
C VAL A 204 -4.75 10.69 -2.93
N LEU A 205 -5.70 9.76 -2.87
CA LEU A 205 -5.45 8.35 -2.54
C LEU A 205 -5.12 7.57 -3.82
N LEU A 206 -3.97 6.90 -3.82
CA LEU A 206 -3.52 6.00 -4.88
C LEU A 206 -3.61 4.56 -4.38
N ALA A 207 -4.60 3.80 -4.85
CA ALA A 207 -4.81 2.43 -4.41
C ALA A 207 -5.40 1.57 -5.53
N ASP A 208 -4.81 0.38 -5.74
CA ASP A 208 -5.40 -0.62 -6.63
C ASP A 208 -6.68 -1.23 -6.04
N SER A 209 -7.57 -1.70 -6.90
CA SER A 209 -8.89 -2.22 -6.58
C SER A 209 -8.83 -3.46 -5.68
N ALA A 210 -7.73 -4.21 -5.68
CA ALA A 210 -7.54 -5.33 -4.76
C ALA A 210 -7.36 -4.88 -3.28
N LYS A 211 -7.22 -3.57 -3.02
CA LYS A 211 -7.26 -2.98 -1.67
C LYS A 211 -8.67 -2.61 -1.22
N HIS A 212 -9.65 -2.57 -2.14
CA HIS A 212 -11.03 -2.29 -1.78
C HIS A 212 -11.62 -3.41 -0.92
N GLY A 213 -12.28 -3.05 0.17
CA GLY A 213 -12.85 -4.00 1.14
C GLY A 213 -11.81 -4.76 1.97
N GLN A 214 -10.52 -4.45 1.83
CA GLN A 214 -9.49 -5.00 2.69
C GLN A 214 -9.39 -4.21 4.00
N GLU A 215 -9.16 -4.92 5.09
CA GLU A 215 -9.03 -4.37 6.41
C GLU A 215 -7.69 -4.75 7.04
N HIS A 216 -7.12 -3.79 7.76
CA HIS A 216 -5.86 -3.95 8.46
C HIS A 216 -5.93 -3.37 9.86
N PHE A 217 -4.95 -3.74 10.68
CA PHE A 217 -4.97 -3.53 12.12
C PHE A 217 -5.17 -2.05 12.55
N ALA A 218 -4.57 -1.11 11.82
CA ALA A 218 -4.58 0.31 12.18
C ALA A 218 -5.31 1.15 11.14
N ARG A 219 -6.34 1.87 11.59
CA ARG A 219 -7.06 2.88 10.81
C ARG A 219 -6.35 4.23 10.88
N PHE A 220 -6.16 4.88 9.73
CA PHE A 220 -5.49 6.19 9.67
C PHE A 220 -6.35 7.35 9.20
N GLY A 221 -7.49 7.09 8.55
CA GLY A 221 -8.44 8.12 8.14
C GLY A 221 -9.77 7.51 7.69
N ASP A 222 -10.74 8.38 7.48
CA ASP A 222 -12.00 8.08 6.82
C ASP A 222 -11.83 8.17 5.29
N LEU A 223 -12.67 7.47 4.53
CA LEU A 223 -12.63 7.63 3.08
C LEU A 223 -13.05 9.05 2.68
N GLY A 224 -13.97 9.67 3.42
CA GLY A 224 -14.38 11.07 3.23
C GLY A 224 -13.31 12.11 3.58
N ASP A 225 -12.16 11.71 4.16
CA ASP A 225 -11.00 12.60 4.32
C ASP A 225 -10.16 12.68 3.01
N VAL A 226 -10.55 11.95 1.97
CA VAL A 226 -9.89 11.90 0.66
C VAL A 226 -10.73 12.67 -0.34
N ASP A 227 -10.11 13.65 -1.01
CA ASP A 227 -10.76 14.42 -2.08
C ASP A 227 -10.89 13.59 -3.36
N LEU A 228 -9.85 12.82 -3.70
CA LEU A 228 -9.79 12.02 -4.92
C LEU A 228 -9.15 10.66 -4.69
N LEU A 229 -9.85 9.59 -5.08
CA LEU A 229 -9.34 8.23 -5.23
C LEU A 229 -8.98 7.97 -6.70
N ILE A 230 -7.73 7.59 -6.95
CA ILE A 230 -7.28 7.05 -8.24
C ILE A 230 -7.02 5.55 -8.08
N THR A 231 -7.79 4.74 -8.79
CA THR A 231 -7.75 3.27 -8.78
C THR A 231 -7.68 2.72 -10.21
N ASP A 232 -7.44 1.42 -10.36
CA ASP A 232 -7.58 0.73 -11.63
C ASP A 232 -9.05 0.34 -11.94
N SER A 233 -9.27 -0.05 -13.19
CA SER A 233 -10.54 -0.53 -13.75
C SER A 233 -11.17 -1.76 -13.05
N GLY A 234 -10.51 -2.41 -12.09
CA GLY A 234 -11.06 -3.51 -11.31
C GLY A 234 -12.08 -3.08 -10.24
N LEU A 235 -12.12 -1.78 -9.87
CA LEU A 235 -13.17 -1.28 -8.97
C LEU A 235 -14.51 -1.18 -9.72
N SER A 236 -15.54 -1.82 -9.18
CA SER A 236 -16.85 -1.86 -9.84
C SER A 236 -17.47 -0.46 -9.96
N PRO A 237 -18.27 -0.18 -11.00
CA PRO A 237 -19.00 1.10 -11.10
C PRO A 237 -19.93 1.36 -9.89
N GLU A 238 -20.46 0.29 -9.30
CA GLU A 238 -21.35 0.37 -8.14
C GLU A 238 -20.59 0.81 -6.89
N ASP A 239 -19.42 0.18 -6.63
CA ASP A 239 -18.54 0.56 -5.53
C ASP A 239 -18.01 1.98 -5.70
N ALA A 240 -17.60 2.35 -6.92
CA ALA A 240 -17.18 3.72 -7.22
C ALA A 240 -18.29 4.74 -6.88
N ALA A 241 -19.54 4.46 -7.30
CA ALA A 241 -20.66 5.33 -6.98
C ALA A 241 -21.00 5.38 -5.47
N VAL A 242 -20.73 4.32 -4.70
CA VAL A 242 -20.84 4.34 -3.23
C VAL A 242 -19.81 5.30 -2.64
N ILE A 243 -18.56 5.23 -3.12
CA ILE A 243 -17.46 6.10 -2.66
C ILE A 243 -17.74 7.57 -3.02
N GLU A 244 -18.20 7.84 -4.24
CA GLU A 244 -18.57 9.19 -4.70
C GLU A 244 -19.71 9.80 -3.88
N ARG A 245 -20.72 9.00 -3.51
CA ARG A 245 -21.79 9.46 -2.59
C ARG A 245 -21.27 9.81 -1.20
N GLY A 246 -20.12 9.26 -0.81
CA GLY A 246 -19.42 9.58 0.44
C GLY A 246 -18.60 10.88 0.39
N GLY A 247 -18.51 11.54 -0.77
CA GLY A 247 -17.80 12.81 -0.96
C GLY A 247 -16.41 12.71 -1.58
N THR A 248 -15.96 11.50 -1.93
CA THR A 248 -14.64 11.28 -2.56
C THR A 248 -14.79 11.07 -4.06
N GLU A 249 -14.16 11.91 -4.88
CA GLU A 249 -14.14 11.71 -6.33
C GLU A 249 -13.40 10.42 -6.70
N VAL A 250 -13.82 9.74 -7.78
CA VAL A 250 -13.18 8.48 -8.21
C VAL A 250 -12.75 8.55 -9.67
N VAL A 251 -11.45 8.33 -9.91
CA VAL A 251 -10.87 8.13 -11.23
C VAL A 251 -10.44 6.67 -11.38
N ARG A 252 -10.90 6.02 -12.46
CA ARG A 252 -10.53 4.65 -12.83
C ARG A 252 -9.60 4.67 -14.05
N ALA A 253 -8.32 4.35 -13.83
CA ALA A 253 -7.25 4.34 -14.82
C ALA A 253 -6.96 2.93 -15.39
#